data_AF-A0A5K8A9S8-F1
#
_entry.id   AF-A0A5K8A9S8-F1
#
_cell.length_a   1.000
_cell.length_b   1.000
_cell.length_c   1.000
_cell.angle_alpha   90.00
_cell.angle_beta   90.00
_cell.angle_gamma   90.00
#
_symmetry.space_group_name_H-M   'P 1'
#
loop_
_entity.id
_entity.type
_entity.pdbx_description
1 polymer ?
#
loop_
_entity_poly.entity_id
_entity_poly.type
_entity_poly.pdbx_seq_one_letter_code
_entity_poly.pdbx_strand_id
1 'polypeptide(L)' 'MKTQIELAGEGILSKQMQTVAADENIDAETIRQRVAEGQIVIPNNPYRKMQKVVGIGRGLRTKVNASPCPPRRNSIG' A
#
# COMPACT_ATOMS: atom_id res chain seq x y z
N MET A 1 -2.34 13.03 11.19
CA MET A 1 -2.93 11.83 10.54
C MET A 1 -1.92 10.71 10.73
N LYS A 2 -2.30 9.61 11.39
CA LYS A 2 -1.35 8.52 11.64
C LYS A 2 -1.12 7.71 10.37
N THR A 3 0.12 7.30 10.17
CA THR A 3 0.55 6.40 9.09
C THR A 3 0.13 4.96 9.41
N GLN A 4 0.13 4.10 8.40
CA GLN A 4 -0.18 2.67 8.59
C GLN A 4 0.86 1.97 9.47
N ILE A 5 2.11 2.44 9.45
CA ILE A 5 3.19 1.89 10.28
C ILE A 5 2.96 2.24 11.76
N GLU A 6 2.59 3.48 12.07
CA GLU A 6 2.27 3.89 13.45
C GLU A 6 1.07 3.12 14.00
N LEU A 7 0.00 2.98 13.21
CA LEU A 7 -1.17 2.19 13.60
C LEU A 7 -0.79 0.71 13.86
N ALA A 8 0.05 0.13 12.99
CA ALA A 8 0.54 -1.22 13.17
C ALA A 8 1.37 -1.37 14.45
N GLY A 9 2.25 -0.42 14.74
CA GLY A 9 3.09 -0.39 15.94
C GLY A 9 2.28 -0.26 17.23
N GLU A 10 1.15 0.44 17.18
CA GLU A 10 0.18 0.56 18.29
C GLU A 10 -0.71 -0.68 18.45
N GLY A 11 -0.57 -1.70 17.60
CA GLY A 11 -1.45 -2.88 17.62
C GLY A 11 -2.83 -2.62 17.02
N ILE A 12 -3.01 -1.51 16.30
CA ILE A 12 -4.30 -1.11 15.72
C ILE A 12 -4.41 -1.69 14.31
N LEU A 13 -5.44 -2.52 14.10
CA LEU A 13 -5.73 -3.14 12.82
C LEU A 13 -6.60 -2.21 11.96
N SER A 14 -6.00 -1.62 10.92
CA SER A 14 -6.71 -0.68 10.05
C SER A 14 -7.60 -1.37 9.02
N LYS A 15 -8.64 -0.67 8.54
CA LYS A 15 -9.50 -1.19 7.46
C LYS A 15 -8.71 -1.46 6.18
N GLN A 16 -7.65 -0.69 5.93
CA GLN A 16 -6.76 -0.90 4.80
C GLN A 16 -5.99 -2.22 4.93
N MET A 17 -5.48 -2.54 6.12
CA MET A 17 -4.81 -3.82 6.40
C MET A 17 -5.76 -5.00 6.19
N GLN A 18 -7.01 -4.89 6.66
CA GLN A 18 -8.04 -5.92 6.47
C GLN A 18 -8.35 -6.15 4.99
N THR A 19 -8.39 -5.08 4.20
CA THR A 19 -8.65 -5.18 2.75
C THR A 19 -7.50 -5.90 2.05
N VAL A 20 -6.24 -5.56 2.38
CA VAL A 20 -5.05 -6.24 1.83
C VAL A 20 -5.01 -7.70 2.25
N ALA A 21 -5.35 -8.00 3.51
CA ALA A 21 -5.41 -9.35 4.06
C ALA A 21 -6.42 -10.21 3.29
N ALA A 22 -7.63 -9.70 3.07
CA ALA A 22 -8.65 -10.36 2.28
C ALA A 22 -8.23 -10.54 0.82
N ASP A 23 -7.68 -9.50 0.20
CA ASP A 23 -7.22 -9.55 -1.20
C ASP A 23 -6.12 -10.59 -1.39
N GLU A 24 -5.17 -10.69 -0.46
CA GLU A 24 -4.02 -11.60 -0.53
C GLU A 24 -4.28 -12.99 0.09
N ASN A 25 -5.43 -13.17 0.73
CA ASN A 25 -5.83 -14.38 1.46
C ASN A 25 -4.82 -14.76 2.57
N ILE A 26 -4.43 -13.75 3.33
CA ILE A 26 -3.51 -13.84 4.47
C ILE A 26 -4.23 -13.31 5.70
N ASP A 27 -3.89 -13.82 6.87
CA ASP A 27 -4.43 -13.32 8.13
C ASP A 27 -4.12 -11.82 8.36
N ALA A 28 -5.10 -11.07 8.87
CA ALA A 28 -5.02 -9.63 9.01
C ALA A 28 -4.02 -9.21 10.11
N GLU A 29 -3.85 -10.04 11.13
CA GLU A 29 -2.87 -9.81 12.20
C GLU A 29 -1.44 -10.05 11.69
N THR A 30 -1.27 -11.06 10.82
CA THR A 30 0.01 -11.28 10.12
C THR A 30 0.38 -10.08 9.24
N ILE A 31 -0.59 -9.48 8.51
CA ILE A 31 -0.34 -8.25 7.75
C ILE A 31 0.05 -7.11 8.68
N ARG A 32 -0.68 -6.88 9.78
CA ARG A 32 -0.36 -5.84 10.77
C ARG A 32 1.06 -5.99 11.30
N GLN A 33 1.44 -7.20 11.71
CA GLN A 33 2.77 -7.48 12.25
C GLN A 33 3.86 -7.16 11.21
N ARG A 34 3.70 -7.61 9.97
CA ARG A 34 4.65 -7.32 8.89
C ARG A 34 4.71 -5.83 8.52
N VAL A 35 3.61 -5.10 8.68
CA VAL A 35 3.61 -3.64 8.51
C VAL A 35 4.37 -2.95 9.65
N ALA A 36 4.19 -3.41 10.90
CA ALA A 36 4.94 -2.91 12.05
C ALA A 36 6.46 -3.20 11.91
N GLU A 37 6.82 -4.35 11.36
CA GLU A 37 8.20 -4.76 11.05
C GLU A 37 8.78 -4.06 9.80
N GLY A 38 7.98 -3.27 9.07
CA GLY A 38 8.39 -2.61 7.83
C GLY A 38 8.60 -3.53 6.63
N GLN A 39 8.14 -4.79 6.71
CA GLN A 39 8.22 -5.78 5.62
C GLN A 39 7.10 -5.61 4.57
N ILE A 40 5.99 -5.00 4.96
CA ILE A 40 4.85 -4.68 4.09
C ILE A 40 4.53 -3.20 4.22
N VAL A 41 4.31 -2.55 3.09
CA VAL A 41 3.86 -1.16 3.01
C VAL A 41 2.50 -1.10 2.33
N ILE A 42 1.60 -0.32 2.92
CA ILE A 42 0.26 -0.04 2.36
C ILE A 42 0.19 1.46 2.04
N PRO A 43 0.42 1.88 0.79
CA PRO A 43 0.29 3.28 0.42
C PRO A 43 -1.16 3.70 0.55
N ASN A 44 -1.41 4.71 1.38
CA ASN A 44 -2.74 5.30 1.56
C ASN A 44 -2.64 6.81 1.58
N ASN A 45 -2.61 7.42 0.39
CA ASN A 45 -2.57 8.87 0.28
C ASN A 45 -3.98 9.44 0.48
N PRO A 46 -4.23 10.27 1.52
CA PRO A 46 -5.56 10.84 1.78
C PRO A 46 -6.09 11.73 0.65
N TYR A 47 -5.21 12.30 -0.17
CA TYR A 47 -5.61 13.11 -1.33
C TYR A 47 -6.16 12.27 -2.49
N ARG A 48 -5.97 10.94 -2.48
CA ARG A 48 -6.41 10.01 -3.51
C ARG A 48 -7.63 9.21 -3.03
N LYS A 49 -8.82 9.82 -3.10
CA LYS A 49 -10.07 9.23 -2.56
C LYS A 49 -10.50 7.89 -3.16
N MET A 50 -10.17 7.62 -4.43
CA MET A 50 -10.55 6.38 -5.14
C MET A 50 -9.37 5.42 -5.35
N GLN A 51 -8.34 5.52 -4.53
CA GLN A 51 -7.18 4.64 -4.64
C GLN A 51 -7.55 3.21 -4.22
N LYS A 52 -7.20 2.23 -5.06
CA LYS A 52 -7.26 0.82 -4.67
C LYS A 52 -6.21 0.56 -3.59
N VAL A 53 -6.64 0.03 -2.45
CA VAL A 53 -5.74 -0.36 -1.37
C VAL A 53 -5.00 -1.62 -1.82
N VAL A 54 -3.68 -1.57 -1.80
CA VAL A 54 -2.82 -2.70 -2.14
C VAL A 54 -1.67 -2.78 -1.14
N GLY A 55 -1.30 -3.99 -0.74
CA GLY A 55 -0.08 -4.23 0.02
C GLY A 55 1.08 -4.52 -0.92
N ILE A 56 2.25 -3.98 -0.61
CA ILE A 56 3.51 -4.27 -1.30
C ILE A 56 4.50 -4.74 -0.25
N GLY A 57 5.04 -5.95 -0.41
CA GLY A 57 6.00 -6.48 0.55
C GLY A 57 6.20 -7.98 0.46
N ARG A 58 6.97 -8.50 1.42
CA ARG A 58 7.39 -9.90 1.45
C ARG A 58 6.22 -10.84 1.77
N GLY A 59 6.09 -11.89 0.96
CA GLY A 59 5.03 -12.89 1.10
C GLY A 59 3.67 -12.45 0.59
N LEU A 60 3.60 -11.34 -0.16
CA LEU A 60 2.44 -10.96 -0.98
C LEU A 60 2.70 -11.32 -2.44
N ARG A 61 1.66 -11.28 -3.28
CA ARG A 61 1.82 -11.41 -4.73
C ARG A 61 2.70 -10.30 -5.31
N THR A 62 3.55 -10.66 -6.27
CA THR A 62 4.37 -9.71 -7.03
C THR A 62 3.49 -8.64 -7.69
N LYS A 63 3.83 -7.36 -7.49
CA LYS A 63 3.14 -6.21 -8.08
C LYS A 63 4.05 -5.55 -9.11
N VAL A 64 3.48 -5.10 -10.22
CA VAL A 64 4.21 -4.39 -11.29
C VAL A 64 3.77 -2.93 -11.31
N ASN A 65 4.74 -2.02 -11.44
CA ASN A 65 4.49 -0.59 -11.65
C ASN A 65 4.79 -0.22 -13.11
N ALA A 66 3.84 0.42 -13.79
CA ALA A 66 4.03 0.93 -15.14
C ALA A 66 4.10 2.46 -15.10
N SER A 67 5.24 3.02 -15.50
CA SER A 67 5.45 4.46 -15.61
C SER A 67 5.42 4.87 -17.09
N PRO A 68 4.31 5.39 -17.62
CA PRO A 68 4.26 5.86 -18.99
C PRO A 68 5.08 7.15 -19.15
N CYS A 69 5.93 7.18 -20.17
CA CYS A 69 6.65 8.39 -20.58
C CYS A 69 5.69 9.28 -21.38
N PRO A 70 5.47 10.55 -21.00
CA PRO A 70 4.66 11.47 -21.81
C PRO A 70 5.35 11.78 -23.15
N PRO A 71 4.60 12.06 -24.22
CA PRO A 71 5.18 12.46 -25.50
C PRO A 71 6.00 13.75 -25.34
N ARG A 72 7.16 13.82 -26.00
CA ARG A 72 7.97 15.05 -26.02
C ARG A 72 7.13 16.18 -26.64
N ARG A 73 6.89 17.27 -25.91
CA ARG A 73 6.40 18.50 -26.52
C ARG A 73 7.51 19.00 -27.44
N ASN A 74 7.24 19.02 -28.75
CA ASN A 74 8.04 19.86 -29.64
C ASN A 74 7.83 21.29 -29.18
N SER A 75 8.90 21.93 -28.70
CA SER A 75 8.97 23.37 -28.54
C SER A 75 8.78 23.99 -29.92
N ILE A 76 7.57 24.46 -30.19
CA ILE A 76 7.28 25.31 -31.33
C ILE A 76 7.97 26.63 -31.00
N GLY A 77 8.97 26.98 -31.81
CA GLY A 77 9.69 28.25 -31.73
C GLY A 77 8.83 29.43 -32.13
#